data_AF-A0A8S9FYG3-F1
#
_entry.id   AF-A0A8S9FYG3-F1
#
_cell.length_a   1.000
_cell.length_b   1.000
_cell.length_c   1.000
_cell.angle_alpha   90.00
_cell.angle_beta   90.00
_cell.angle_gamma   90.00
#
_symmetry.space_group_name_H-M   'P 1'
#
loop_
_entity.id
_entity.type
_entity.pdbx_description
1 polymer ?
#
loop_
_entity_poly.entity_id
_entity_poly.type
_entity_poly.pdbx_seq_one_letter_code
_entity_poly.pdbx_strand_id
1 'polypeptide(L)'
;MPEKIMHHCIKELLGYDQEDPQEENIEALCKLMRTIGLVIDHGKAKVLMDAYFKRMKMLSCKQELSSRGRFMLVNVIDLRKNKWQESVKLEGPIPDAVGIKDSCVFLKETSTINESMDVNGFNVLPSQVESVRRLFERHPDIAVRFRAKNQLLRNSCMNSLLGLIETLCQPLEDLSNEDLIGAEIALTYVKDSGFSVDWLEKKLDQVKEMKEKEVSGLAILQVTEEKLLKLKQKCAELEALAEEQKAESSATITPLSFYDVV
;
A
#
# COMPACT_ATOMS: atom_id res chain seq x y z
N MET A 1 30.41 1.05 5.14
CA MET A 1 29.46 1.74 6.03
C MET A 1 28.34 0.77 6.39
N PRO A 2 28.00 0.58 7.67
CA PRO A 2 26.87 -0.26 8.06
C PRO A 2 25.56 0.18 7.37
N GLU A 3 24.75 -0.78 6.93
CA GLU A 3 23.48 -0.55 6.23
C GLU A 3 22.49 0.32 7.03
N LYS A 4 22.47 0.14 8.36
CA LYS A 4 21.68 0.98 9.27
C LYS A 4 22.03 2.47 9.17
N ILE A 5 23.31 2.80 8.98
CA ILE A 5 23.76 4.20 8.83
C ILE A 5 23.32 4.74 7.47
N MET A 6 23.41 3.94 6.39
CA MET A 6 22.90 4.31 5.07
C MET A 6 21.40 4.63 5.11
N HIS A 7 20.59 3.76 5.74
CA HIS A 7 19.15 4.00 5.89
C HIS A 7 18.81 5.23 6.73
N HIS A 8 19.57 5.50 7.79
CA HIS A 8 19.39 6.71 8.57
C HIS A 8 19.66 7.96 7.71
N CYS A 9 20.78 8.01 6.98
CA CYS A 9 21.09 9.13 6.08
C CYS A 9 19.99 9.37 5.03
N ILE A 10 19.40 8.31 4.49
CA ILE A 10 18.32 8.41 3.49
C ILE A 10 17.06 9.01 4.10
N LYS A 11 16.70 8.63 5.33
CA LYS A 11 15.54 9.18 6.05
C LYS A 11 15.70 10.67 6.33
N GLU A 12 16.88 11.06 6.80
CA GLU A 12 17.23 12.48 7.03
C GLU A 12 17.09 13.29 5.74
N LEU A 13 17.68 12.81 4.64
CA LEU A 13 17.64 13.50 3.34
C LEU A 13 16.24 13.56 2.71
N LEU A 14 15.35 12.65 3.08
CA LEU A 14 13.94 12.63 2.64
C LEU A 14 13.03 13.52 3.49
N GLY A 15 13.54 14.10 4.58
CA GLY A 15 12.77 14.96 5.48
C GLY A 15 11.66 14.18 6.18
N TYR A 16 11.97 13.01 6.76
CA TYR A 16 11.00 12.28 7.59
C TYR A 16 10.75 12.97 8.94
N ASP A 17 11.69 13.77 9.43
CA ASP A 17 11.65 14.42 10.75
C ASP A 17 11.47 15.96 10.69
N GLN A 18 11.31 16.56 9.50
CA GLN A 18 11.18 18.01 9.25
C GLN A 18 10.22 18.32 8.07
N GLU A 19 10.05 19.61 7.75
CA GLU A 19 9.39 20.08 6.51
C GLU A 19 10.04 19.48 5.24
N ASP A 20 9.42 19.71 4.07
CA ASP A 20 9.91 19.16 2.82
C ASP A 20 11.41 19.43 2.57
N PRO A 21 12.16 18.43 2.07
CA PRO A 21 13.59 18.53 1.89
C PRO A 21 13.93 19.63 0.86
N GLN A 22 14.90 20.47 1.23
CA GLN A 22 15.46 21.48 0.36
C GLN A 22 16.13 20.84 -0.88
N GLU A 23 16.30 21.61 -1.94
CA GLU A 23 16.82 21.11 -3.22
C GLU A 23 18.21 20.49 -3.10
N GLU A 24 19.05 21.02 -2.21
CA GLU A 24 20.38 20.49 -1.90
C GLU A 24 20.33 19.07 -1.30
N ASN A 25 19.34 18.81 -0.44
CA ASN A 25 19.11 17.50 0.16
C ASN A 25 18.59 16.50 -0.89
N ILE A 26 17.76 16.96 -1.82
CA ILE A 26 17.32 16.14 -2.97
C ILE A 26 18.50 15.76 -3.86
N GLU A 27 19.39 16.71 -4.15
CA GLU A 27 20.58 16.44 -4.95
C GLU A 27 21.51 15.44 -4.25
N ALA A 28 21.74 15.61 -2.94
CA ALA A 28 22.52 14.68 -2.12
C ALA A 28 21.89 13.28 -2.05
N LEU A 29 20.56 13.20 -1.87
CA LEU A 29 19.81 11.95 -1.88
C LEU A 29 19.98 11.21 -3.20
N CYS A 30 19.82 11.91 -4.32
CA CYS A 30 19.89 11.31 -5.64
C CYS A 30 21.30 10.78 -5.95
N LYS A 31 22.35 11.52 -5.54
CA LYS A 31 23.75 11.06 -5.64
C LYS A 31 24.00 9.84 -4.76
N LEU A 32 23.50 9.85 -3.52
CA LEU A 32 23.61 8.72 -2.61
C LEU A 32 22.95 7.47 -3.20
N MET A 33 21.70 7.58 -3.65
CA MET A 33 20.95 6.47 -4.25
C MET A 33 21.65 5.86 -5.46
N ARG A 34 22.26 6.65 -6.33
CA ARG A 34 23.02 6.13 -7.48
C ARG A 34 24.19 5.25 -7.04
N THR A 35 24.87 5.64 -5.97
CA THR A 35 26.06 4.95 -5.48
C THR A 35 25.73 3.68 -4.70
N ILE A 36 24.76 3.76 -3.78
CA ILE A 36 24.49 2.66 -2.82
C ILE A 36 23.19 1.91 -3.08
N GLY A 37 22.36 2.36 -4.02
CA GLY A 37 21.01 1.85 -4.25
C GLY A 37 20.97 0.35 -4.55
N LEU A 38 21.87 -0.15 -5.40
CA LEU A 38 21.99 -1.57 -5.70
C LEU A 38 22.32 -2.43 -4.46
N VAL A 39 23.11 -1.88 -3.53
CA VAL A 39 23.58 -2.60 -2.33
C VAL A 39 22.46 -2.74 -1.30
N ILE A 40 21.59 -1.73 -1.19
CA ILE A 40 20.55 -1.66 -0.15
C ILE A 40 19.17 -2.13 -0.63
N ASP A 41 18.96 -2.30 -1.94
CA ASP A 41 17.68 -2.73 -2.53
C ASP A 41 17.56 -4.26 -2.61
N HIS A 42 17.55 -4.90 -1.45
CA HIS A 42 17.41 -6.36 -1.30
C HIS A 42 16.16 -6.74 -0.51
N GLY A 43 15.74 -8.02 -0.60
CA GLY A 43 14.48 -8.51 -0.04
C GLY A 43 14.20 -8.13 1.42
N LYS A 44 15.21 -8.15 2.30
CA LYS A 44 15.05 -7.78 3.73
C LYS A 44 14.72 -6.30 3.96
N ALA A 45 15.12 -5.42 3.04
CA ALA A 45 14.92 -3.97 3.12
C ALA A 45 13.84 -3.49 2.13
N LYS A 46 13.18 -4.40 1.41
CA LYS A 46 12.20 -4.09 0.35
C LYS A 46 11.13 -3.12 0.83
N VAL A 47 10.50 -3.41 1.96
CA VAL A 47 9.44 -2.56 2.56
C VAL A 47 9.96 -1.13 2.79
N LEU A 48 11.19 -1.00 3.30
CA LEU A 48 11.81 0.27 3.59
C LEU A 48 12.20 1.03 2.32
N MET A 49 12.73 0.33 1.31
CA MET A 49 13.07 0.90 0.01
C MET A 49 11.82 1.36 -0.76
N ASP A 50 10.73 0.60 -0.69
CA ASP A 50 9.46 0.99 -1.30
C ASP A 50 8.89 2.26 -0.65
N ALA A 51 9.01 2.40 0.67
CA ALA A 51 8.65 3.63 1.36
C ALA A 51 9.49 4.84 0.91
N TYR A 52 10.81 4.69 0.76
CA TYR A 52 11.67 5.78 0.25
C TYR A 52 11.28 6.21 -1.16
N PHE A 53 11.10 5.25 -2.07
CA PHE A 53 10.77 5.57 -3.46
C PHE A 53 9.34 6.09 -3.62
N LYS A 54 8.41 5.71 -2.73
CA LYS A 54 7.09 6.34 -2.63
C LYS A 54 7.20 7.81 -2.25
N ARG A 55 8.02 8.15 -1.24
CA ARG A 55 8.28 9.55 -0.84
C ARG A 55 8.97 10.34 -1.96
N MET A 56 9.99 9.77 -2.61
CA MET A 56 10.67 10.39 -3.76
C MET A 56 9.71 10.69 -4.91
N LYS A 57 8.76 9.78 -5.18
CA LYS A 57 7.71 9.97 -6.20
C LYS A 57 6.74 11.09 -5.81
N MET A 58 6.41 11.23 -4.53
CA MET A 58 5.60 12.37 -4.07
C MET A 58 6.34 13.69 -4.26
N LEU A 59 7.64 13.73 -3.92
CA LEU A 59 8.48 14.92 -4.07
C LEU A 59 8.69 15.32 -5.54
N SER A 60 8.80 14.35 -6.45
CA SER A 60 8.96 14.63 -7.88
C SER A 60 7.71 15.25 -8.52
N CYS A 61 6.55 15.18 -7.87
CA CYS A 61 5.30 15.80 -8.31
C CYS A 61 5.05 17.19 -7.68
N LYS A 62 5.92 17.66 -6.77
CA LYS A 62 5.74 18.96 -6.10
C LYS A 62 6.13 20.11 -7.02
N GLN A 63 5.25 21.11 -7.11
CA GLN A 63 5.50 22.28 -7.95
C GLN A 63 6.49 23.25 -7.28
N GLU A 64 6.63 23.22 -5.96
CA GLU A 64 7.61 24.03 -5.23
C GLU A 64 9.07 23.62 -5.54
N LEU A 65 9.28 22.39 -6.02
CA LEU A 65 10.60 21.89 -6.37
C LEU A 65 11.01 22.36 -7.77
N SER A 66 12.30 22.60 -8.01
CA SER A 66 12.77 22.97 -9.35
C SER A 66 12.59 21.83 -10.36
N SER A 67 12.52 22.17 -11.66
CA SER A 67 12.52 21.16 -12.73
C SER A 67 13.77 20.27 -12.70
N ARG A 68 14.92 20.79 -12.25
CA ARG A 68 16.16 20.03 -12.07
C ARG A 68 16.00 19.00 -10.97
N GLY A 69 15.53 19.39 -9.78
CA GLY A 69 15.31 18.48 -8.67
C GLY A 69 14.29 17.38 -9.00
N ARG A 70 13.18 17.73 -9.68
CA ARG A 70 12.18 16.75 -10.12
C ARG A 70 12.77 15.75 -11.10
N PHE A 71 13.56 16.23 -12.06
CA PHE A 71 14.23 15.37 -13.05
C PHE A 71 15.26 14.44 -12.40
N MET A 72 16.02 14.92 -11.40
CA MET A 72 16.95 14.09 -10.64
C MET A 72 16.23 12.94 -9.92
N LEU A 73 15.09 13.22 -9.27
CA LEU A 73 14.28 12.21 -8.60
C LEU A 73 13.73 11.17 -9.59
N VAL A 74 13.17 11.62 -10.71
CA VAL A 74 12.66 10.72 -11.78
C VAL A 74 13.77 9.80 -12.29
N ASN A 75 14.96 10.33 -12.56
CA ASN A 75 16.08 9.53 -13.03
C ASN A 75 16.48 8.41 -12.06
N VAL A 76 16.45 8.69 -10.75
CA VAL A 76 16.78 7.67 -9.74
C VAL A 76 15.65 6.64 -9.60
N ILE A 77 14.39 7.07 -9.69
CA ILE A 77 13.22 6.18 -9.71
C ILE A 77 13.31 5.21 -10.90
N ASP A 78 13.63 5.72 -12.07
CA ASP A 78 13.76 4.90 -13.28
C ASP A 78 15.00 4.00 -13.23
N LEU A 79 16.10 4.46 -12.62
CA LEU A 79 17.26 3.62 -12.35
C LEU A 79 16.89 2.39 -11.50
N ARG A 80 16.08 2.57 -10.45
CA ARG A 80 15.58 1.45 -9.63
C ARG A 80 14.67 0.51 -10.42
N LYS A 81 13.74 1.06 -11.22
CA LYS A 81 12.86 0.23 -12.10
C LYS A 81 13.68 -0.61 -13.07
N ASN A 82 14.79 -0.06 -13.57
CA ASN A 82 15.74 -0.78 -14.42
C ASN A 82 16.74 -1.64 -13.63
N LYS A 83 16.38 -2.09 -12.42
CA LYS A 83 17.22 -2.93 -11.56
C LYS A 83 18.64 -2.40 -11.37
N TRP A 84 18.77 -1.08 -11.24
CA TRP A 84 20.02 -0.35 -11.04
C TRP A 84 21.05 -0.48 -12.17
N GLN A 85 20.60 -0.79 -13.40
CA GLN A 85 21.47 -0.81 -14.58
C GLN A 85 21.52 0.58 -15.23
N GLU A 86 22.70 1.19 -15.28
CA GLU A 86 22.91 2.47 -15.97
C GLU A 86 22.89 2.26 -17.50
N SER A 87 21.98 2.96 -18.18
CA SER A 87 21.97 2.99 -19.65
C SER A 87 23.06 3.92 -20.14
N VAL A 88 24.13 3.38 -20.73
CA VAL A 88 25.15 4.17 -21.45
C VAL A 88 24.48 4.85 -22.64
N LYS A 89 24.28 6.16 -22.59
CA LYS A 89 23.99 6.98 -23.78
C LYS A 89 25.11 8.00 -23.95
N LEU A 90 25.78 7.87 -25.09
CA LEU A 90 26.93 8.64 -25.57
C LEU A 90 26.66 10.15 -25.54
N GLU A 91 27.65 10.89 -25.04
CA GLU A 91 27.76 12.36 -25.14
C GLU A 91 27.84 12.83 -26.60
N GLY A 92 27.15 13.93 -26.91
CA GLY A 92 27.25 14.69 -28.16
C GLY A 92 26.61 16.08 -27.99
N PRO A 93 27.12 17.13 -28.67
CA PRO A 93 27.10 18.50 -28.17
C PRO A 93 25.76 19.23 -28.35
N ILE A 94 25.50 20.15 -27.42
CA ILE A 94 24.29 20.98 -27.30
C ILE A 94 24.34 22.10 -28.37
N PRO A 95 23.31 22.28 -29.22
CA PRO A 95 23.11 23.53 -29.95
C PRO A 95 22.22 24.49 -29.16
N ASP A 96 22.63 25.75 -29.15
CA ASP A 96 22.00 26.86 -28.43
C ASP A 96 20.59 27.23 -28.94
N ALA A 97 19.80 27.74 -27.97
CA ALA A 97 18.45 28.32 -27.94
C ALA A 97 17.85 28.88 -29.26
N VAL A 98 16.53 28.81 -29.53
CA VAL A 98 15.42 29.38 -28.75
C VAL A 98 14.08 28.75 -29.21
N GLY A 99 13.17 28.46 -28.25
CA GLY A 99 11.74 28.29 -28.52
C GLY A 99 11.05 27.31 -27.56
N ILE A 100 10.52 27.82 -26.44
CA ILE A 100 9.76 27.09 -25.41
C ILE A 100 8.65 26.24 -26.05
N LYS A 101 8.75 24.91 -25.91
CA LYS A 101 7.66 23.94 -26.12
C LYS A 101 7.85 22.74 -25.20
N ASP A 102 6.74 22.37 -24.59
CA ASP A 102 6.55 21.25 -23.66
C ASP A 102 7.32 19.99 -24.08
N SER A 103 8.19 19.52 -23.19
CA SER A 103 8.91 18.27 -23.38
C SER A 103 9.25 17.66 -22.02
N CYS A 104 8.32 16.85 -21.51
CA CYS A 104 8.70 15.69 -20.71
C CYS A 104 8.60 14.50 -21.67
N VAL A 105 9.68 14.22 -22.40
CA VAL A 105 9.77 13.08 -23.30
C VAL A 105 9.87 11.80 -22.50
N PHE A 106 8.77 11.05 -22.50
CA PHE A 106 8.70 9.63 -22.88
C PHE A 106 10.03 8.86 -22.80
N LEU A 107 10.19 8.06 -21.74
CA LEU A 107 11.00 6.85 -21.88
C LEU A 107 10.22 5.90 -22.79
N LYS A 108 10.86 5.58 -23.91
CA LYS A 108 10.38 4.74 -24.99
C LYS A 108 10.14 3.32 -24.45
N GLU A 109 8.91 3.04 -24.01
CA GLU A 109 8.43 1.67 -23.89
C GLU A 109 8.17 1.12 -25.29
N THR A 110 8.61 -0.11 -25.48
CA THR A 110 8.50 -0.89 -26.70
C THR A 110 7.04 -1.01 -27.15
N SER A 111 6.71 -0.37 -28.28
CA SER A 111 5.62 -0.71 -29.21
C SER A 111 4.42 -1.48 -28.63
N THR A 112 3.57 -0.79 -27.88
CA THR A 112 2.11 -0.96 -27.93
C THR A 112 1.50 0.41 -27.78
N ILE A 113 0.63 0.80 -28.71
CA ILE A 113 -0.07 2.08 -28.68
C ILE A 113 -1.06 2.01 -27.50
N ASN A 114 -0.71 2.52 -26.33
CA ASN A 114 -1.69 2.80 -25.27
C ASN A 114 -2.29 4.19 -25.54
N GLU A 115 -3.26 4.23 -26.47
CA GLU A 115 -4.13 5.40 -26.66
C GLU A 115 -4.90 5.65 -25.35
N SER A 116 -4.60 6.74 -24.64
CA SER A 116 -5.45 7.20 -23.53
C SER A 116 -6.74 7.80 -24.09
N MET A 117 -7.89 7.47 -23.51
CA MET A 117 -9.20 7.94 -23.95
C MET A 117 -9.70 9.08 -23.07
N ASP A 118 -10.24 10.14 -23.68
CA ASP A 118 -10.86 11.25 -22.94
C ASP A 118 -12.28 10.87 -22.48
N VAL A 119 -12.55 11.06 -21.19
CA VAL A 119 -13.88 10.93 -20.58
C VAL A 119 -14.14 12.18 -19.76
N ASN A 120 -15.09 13.01 -20.18
CA ASN A 120 -15.44 14.27 -19.52
C ASN A 120 -14.22 15.20 -19.24
N GLY A 121 -13.24 15.21 -20.16
CA GLY A 121 -12.01 15.98 -20.04
C GLY A 121 -10.89 15.32 -19.23
N PHE A 122 -11.04 14.05 -18.83
CA PHE A 122 -10.02 13.26 -18.14
C PHE A 122 -9.43 12.22 -19.09
N ASN A 123 -8.10 12.16 -19.22
CA ASN A 123 -7.44 11.13 -20.02
C ASN A 123 -7.19 9.91 -19.13
N VAL A 124 -7.87 8.82 -19.45
CA VAL A 124 -7.78 7.57 -18.69
C VAL A 124 -7.37 6.41 -19.61
N LEU A 125 -6.86 5.33 -19.01
CA LEU A 125 -6.50 4.14 -19.77
C LEU A 125 -7.78 3.51 -20.37
N PRO A 126 -7.71 2.85 -21.55
CA PRO A 126 -8.88 2.19 -22.15
C PRO A 126 -9.60 1.23 -21.18
N SER A 127 -8.84 0.54 -20.32
CA SER A 127 -9.38 -0.37 -19.30
C SER A 127 -10.19 0.32 -18.20
N GLN A 128 -10.01 1.63 -18.01
CA GLN A 128 -10.65 2.43 -16.95
C GLN A 128 -11.86 3.23 -17.45
N VAL A 129 -12.04 3.36 -18.77
CA VAL A 129 -13.06 4.21 -19.40
C VAL A 129 -14.46 3.90 -18.88
N GLU A 130 -14.81 2.63 -18.82
CA GLU A 130 -16.15 2.19 -18.39
C GLU A 130 -16.39 2.51 -16.91
N SER A 131 -15.39 2.30 -16.05
CA SER A 131 -15.46 2.65 -14.63
C SER A 131 -15.67 4.15 -14.43
N VAL A 132 -14.96 4.98 -15.20
CA VAL A 132 -15.07 6.44 -15.13
C VAL A 132 -16.42 6.92 -15.67
N ARG A 133 -16.93 6.34 -16.76
CA ARG A 133 -18.28 6.65 -17.26
C ARG A 133 -19.34 6.37 -16.21
N ARG A 134 -19.33 5.16 -15.63
CA ARG A 134 -20.27 4.78 -14.57
C ARG A 134 -20.15 5.67 -13.35
N LEU A 135 -18.95 6.10 -13.00
CA LEU A 135 -18.72 7.03 -11.90
C LEU A 135 -19.47 8.36 -12.14
N PHE A 136 -19.34 8.94 -13.33
CA PHE A 136 -20.05 10.17 -13.70
C PHE A 136 -21.57 9.97 -13.87
N GLU A 137 -22.02 8.80 -14.32
CA GLU A 137 -23.45 8.48 -14.39
C GLU A 137 -24.08 8.37 -13.00
N ARG A 138 -23.36 7.75 -12.05
CA ARG A 138 -23.80 7.58 -10.66
C ARG A 138 -23.71 8.87 -9.86
N HIS A 139 -22.70 9.70 -10.16
CA HIS A 139 -22.39 10.95 -9.48
C HIS A 139 -22.10 12.07 -10.49
N PRO A 140 -23.14 12.65 -11.13
CA PRO A 140 -22.96 13.66 -12.16
C PRO A 140 -22.28 14.95 -11.67
N ASP A 141 -22.41 15.25 -10.38
CA ASP A 141 -21.87 16.44 -9.73
C ASP A 141 -20.44 16.28 -9.21
N ILE A 142 -19.86 15.08 -9.34
CA ILE A 142 -18.59 14.69 -8.70
C ILE A 142 -17.41 15.61 -9.04
N ALA A 143 -17.38 16.20 -10.24
CA ALA A 143 -16.30 17.10 -10.69
C ALA A 143 -16.80 18.52 -11.00
N VAL A 144 -17.99 18.93 -10.52
CA VAL A 144 -18.58 20.24 -10.86
C VAL A 144 -17.72 21.41 -10.39
N ARG A 145 -17.07 21.28 -9.23
CA ARG A 145 -16.20 22.31 -8.66
C ARG A 145 -14.72 22.12 -9.04
N PHE A 146 -14.40 21.07 -9.79
CA PHE A 146 -13.05 20.78 -10.22
C PHE A 146 -12.62 21.74 -11.33
N ARG A 147 -11.53 22.47 -11.12
CA ARG A 147 -11.09 23.58 -12.01
C ARG A 147 -9.68 23.42 -12.58
N ALA A 148 -9.04 22.27 -12.40
CA ALA A 148 -7.69 22.07 -12.89
C ALA A 148 -7.65 22.04 -14.44
N LYS A 149 -6.85 22.93 -15.03
CA LYS A 149 -6.63 22.99 -16.48
C LYS A 149 -5.49 22.07 -16.94
N ASN A 150 -4.62 21.67 -16.02
CA ASN A 150 -3.45 20.84 -16.32
C ASN A 150 -3.87 19.36 -16.41
N GLN A 151 -3.71 18.74 -17.58
CA GLN A 151 -4.12 17.36 -17.83
C GLN A 151 -3.46 16.34 -16.89
N LEU A 152 -2.22 16.56 -16.48
CA LEU A 152 -1.55 15.67 -15.52
C LEU A 152 -2.26 15.69 -14.18
N LEU A 153 -2.65 16.88 -13.69
CA LEU A 153 -3.41 17.00 -12.43
C LEU A 153 -4.80 16.36 -12.56
N ARG A 154 -5.48 16.54 -13.70
CA ARG A 154 -6.76 15.88 -13.97
C ARG A 154 -6.63 14.36 -13.87
N ASN A 155 -5.62 13.82 -14.54
CA ASN A 155 -5.36 12.39 -14.55
C ASN A 155 -4.95 11.88 -13.17
N SER A 156 -4.09 12.59 -12.44
CA SER A 156 -3.69 12.23 -11.08
C SER A 156 -4.87 12.20 -10.13
N CYS A 157 -5.74 13.23 -10.14
CA CYS A 157 -6.92 13.25 -9.28
C CYS A 157 -7.89 12.11 -9.63
N MET A 158 -8.12 11.85 -10.92
CA MET A 158 -8.98 10.76 -11.36
C MET A 158 -8.41 9.39 -10.96
N ASN A 159 -7.10 9.18 -11.13
CA ASN A 159 -6.44 7.94 -10.70
C ASN A 159 -6.46 7.76 -9.18
N SER A 160 -6.27 8.84 -8.41
CA SER A 160 -6.42 8.80 -6.96
C SER A 160 -7.84 8.43 -6.54
N LEU A 161 -8.85 8.98 -7.22
CA LEU A 161 -10.26 8.67 -6.98
C LEU A 161 -10.60 7.22 -7.34
N LEU A 162 -10.17 6.75 -8.50
CA LEU A 162 -10.36 5.36 -8.92
C LEU A 162 -9.66 4.39 -7.97
N GLY A 163 -8.40 4.68 -7.61
CA GLY A 163 -7.65 3.87 -6.65
C GLY A 163 -8.33 3.79 -5.29
N LEU A 164 -8.89 4.91 -4.81
CA LEU A 164 -9.64 4.92 -3.56
C LEU A 164 -10.92 4.07 -3.63
N ILE A 165 -11.66 4.17 -4.73
CA ILE A 165 -12.84 3.33 -4.96
C ILE A 165 -12.44 1.86 -5.01
N GLU A 166 -11.36 1.52 -5.72
CA GLU A 166 -10.83 0.16 -5.81
C GLU A 166 -10.41 -0.39 -4.44
N THR A 167 -9.74 0.44 -3.61
CA THR A 167 -9.40 0.08 -2.22
C THR A 167 -10.65 -0.24 -1.42
N LEU A 168 -11.68 0.61 -1.47
CA LEU A 168 -12.93 0.37 -0.74
C LEU A 168 -13.76 -0.80 -1.29
N CYS A 169 -13.48 -1.25 -2.51
CA CYS A 169 -14.09 -2.44 -3.10
C CYS A 169 -13.33 -3.75 -2.78
N GLN A 170 -12.16 -3.68 -2.13
CA GLN A 170 -11.44 -4.89 -1.72
C GLN A 170 -12.21 -5.67 -0.63
N PRO A 171 -12.01 -7.00 -0.55
CA PRO A 171 -12.48 -7.78 0.59
C PRO A 171 -12.00 -7.17 1.91
N LEU A 172 -12.83 -7.26 2.95
CA LEU A 172 -12.51 -6.64 4.23
C LEU A 172 -11.27 -7.29 4.85
N GLU A 173 -11.10 -8.60 4.66
CA GLU A 173 -9.97 -9.37 5.16
C GLU A 173 -8.62 -8.89 4.60
N ASP A 174 -8.63 -8.44 3.34
CA ASP A 174 -7.43 -7.97 2.62
C ASP A 174 -7.10 -6.50 2.92
N LEU A 175 -8.02 -5.75 3.52
CA LEU A 175 -7.83 -4.36 3.89
C LEU A 175 -7.03 -4.23 5.19
N SER A 176 -5.86 -3.58 5.12
CA SER A 176 -5.07 -3.23 6.30
C SER A 176 -5.45 -1.85 6.86
N ASN A 177 -5.09 -1.60 8.12
CA ASN A 177 -5.26 -0.26 8.72
C ASN A 177 -4.45 0.81 7.96
N GLU A 178 -3.29 0.44 7.40
CA GLU A 178 -2.46 1.33 6.59
C GLU A 178 -3.16 1.71 5.28
N ASP A 179 -3.88 0.77 4.66
CA ASP A 179 -4.67 1.05 3.45
C ASP A 179 -5.83 2.00 3.75
N LEU A 180 -6.47 1.87 4.91
CA LEU A 180 -7.54 2.77 5.36
C LEU A 180 -7.01 4.19 5.62
N ILE A 181 -5.82 4.32 6.22
CA ILE A 181 -5.14 5.62 6.40
C ILE A 181 -4.77 6.22 5.03
N GLY A 182 -4.23 5.39 4.12
CA GLY A 182 -3.91 5.80 2.76
C GLY A 182 -5.15 6.29 2.00
N ALA A 183 -6.28 5.61 2.16
CA ALA A 183 -7.55 6.01 1.58
C ALA A 183 -8.02 7.36 2.15
N GLU A 184 -7.93 7.59 3.46
CA GLU A 184 -8.29 8.87 4.07
C GLU A 184 -7.47 10.05 3.55
N ILE A 185 -6.16 9.85 3.38
CA ILE A 185 -5.27 10.85 2.79
C ILE A 185 -5.65 11.11 1.33
N ALA A 186 -5.89 10.07 0.54
CA ALA A 186 -6.28 10.20 -0.86
C ALA A 186 -7.64 10.88 -1.01
N LEU A 187 -8.59 10.57 -0.13
CA LEU A 187 -9.90 11.22 -0.06
C LEU A 187 -9.76 12.72 0.20
N THR A 188 -8.95 13.09 1.20
CA THR A 188 -8.66 14.48 1.54
C THR A 188 -8.09 15.22 0.33
N TYR A 189 -7.07 14.65 -0.32
CA TYR A 189 -6.47 15.22 -1.53
C TYR A 189 -7.49 15.42 -2.67
N VAL A 190 -8.36 14.42 -2.92
CA VAL A 190 -9.37 14.50 -3.98
C VAL A 190 -10.43 15.56 -3.66
N LYS A 191 -10.85 15.66 -2.40
CA LYS A 191 -11.80 16.68 -1.91
C LYS A 191 -11.22 18.08 -2.05
N ASP A 192 -9.98 18.29 -1.63
CA ASP A 192 -9.25 19.56 -1.74
C ASP A 192 -9.01 19.97 -3.20
N SER A 193 -8.93 18.98 -4.11
CA SER A 193 -8.85 19.22 -5.55
C SER A 193 -10.17 19.74 -6.15
N GLY A 194 -11.26 19.76 -5.38
CA GLY A 194 -12.56 20.28 -5.79
C GLY A 194 -13.54 19.21 -6.29
N PHE A 195 -13.27 17.93 -6.02
CA PHE A 195 -14.26 16.88 -6.26
C PHE A 195 -15.30 16.83 -5.13
N SER A 196 -16.56 16.57 -5.50
CA SER A 196 -17.67 16.39 -4.56
C SER A 196 -17.80 14.91 -4.19
N VAL A 197 -17.10 14.50 -3.12
CA VAL A 197 -16.91 13.09 -2.74
C VAL A 197 -17.43 12.77 -1.33
N ASP A 198 -18.38 13.55 -0.80
CA ASP A 198 -18.94 13.34 0.56
C ASP A 198 -19.59 11.96 0.73
N TRP A 199 -20.14 11.40 -0.35
CA TRP A 199 -20.70 10.04 -0.37
C TRP A 199 -19.62 8.98 -0.14
N LEU A 200 -18.38 9.25 -0.59
CA LEU A 200 -17.24 8.36 -0.52
C LEU A 200 -16.56 8.43 0.86
N GLU A 201 -16.56 9.63 1.46
CA GLU A 201 -16.21 9.83 2.87
C GLU A 201 -17.09 9.00 3.79
N LYS A 202 -18.41 9.12 3.64
CA LYS A 202 -19.36 8.31 4.42
C LYS A 202 -19.16 6.80 4.19
N LYS A 203 -18.75 6.39 2.99
CA LYS A 203 -18.47 4.99 2.69
C LYS A 203 -17.17 4.50 3.34
N LEU A 204 -16.12 5.32 3.35
CA LEU A 204 -14.88 5.03 4.04
C LEU A 204 -15.13 4.86 5.56
N ASP A 205 -15.95 5.72 6.15
CA ASP A 205 -16.33 5.59 7.57
C ASP A 205 -17.07 4.29 7.88
N GLN A 206 -18.00 3.89 6.99
CA GLN A 206 -18.68 2.59 7.11
C GLN A 206 -17.70 1.42 7.06
N VAL A 207 -16.73 1.45 6.15
CA VAL A 207 -15.72 0.38 6.03
C VAL A 207 -14.82 0.34 7.28
N LYS A 208 -14.42 1.50 7.82
CA LYS A 208 -13.65 1.59 9.07
C LYS A 208 -14.41 0.95 10.25
N GLU A 209 -15.70 1.26 10.39
CA GLU A 209 -16.55 0.67 11.43
C GLU A 209 -16.71 -0.86 11.25
N MET A 210 -16.86 -1.32 10.00
CA MET A 210 -16.93 -2.75 9.70
C MET A 210 -15.63 -3.47 10.06
N LYS A 211 -14.47 -2.85 9.78
CA LYS A 211 -13.16 -3.41 10.11
C LYS A 211 -12.96 -3.55 11.62
N GLU A 212 -13.37 -2.56 12.39
CA GLU A 212 -13.32 -2.62 13.86
C GLU A 212 -14.17 -3.77 14.41
N LYS A 213 -15.39 -3.94 13.89
CA LYS A 213 -16.28 -5.05 14.26
C LYS A 213 -15.69 -6.40 13.91
N GLU A 214 -15.10 -6.56 12.73
CA GLU A 214 -14.41 -7.79 12.30
C GLU A 214 -13.28 -8.17 13.27
N VAL A 215 -12.39 -7.23 13.58
CA VAL A 215 -11.27 -7.44 14.51
C VAL A 215 -11.76 -7.84 15.89
N SER A 216 -12.81 -7.17 16.40
CA SER A 216 -13.41 -7.51 17.69
C SER A 216 -14.05 -8.91 17.69
N GLY A 217 -14.70 -9.30 16.58
CA GLY A 217 -15.30 -10.62 16.42
C GLY A 217 -14.26 -11.73 16.38
N LEU A 218 -13.16 -11.53 15.66
CA LEU A 218 -12.03 -12.47 15.62
C LEU A 218 -11.40 -12.68 17.00
N ALA A 219 -11.24 -11.61 17.79
CA ALA A 219 -10.71 -11.72 19.14
C ALA A 219 -11.63 -12.55 20.06
N ILE A 220 -12.95 -12.34 19.97
CA ILE A 220 -13.93 -13.14 20.72
C ILE A 220 -13.86 -14.61 20.30
N LEU A 221 -13.79 -14.90 19.00
CA LEU A 221 -13.68 -16.26 18.48
C LEU A 221 -12.44 -16.97 19.02
N GLN A 222 -11.26 -16.35 18.96
CA GLN A 222 -10.02 -16.93 19.51
C GLN A 222 -10.16 -17.29 20.99
N VAL A 223 -10.72 -16.38 21.80
CA VAL A 223 -10.96 -16.65 23.23
C VAL A 223 -11.92 -17.82 23.43
N THR A 224 -12.96 -17.95 22.61
CA THR A 224 -13.89 -19.09 22.69
C THR A 224 -13.23 -20.41 22.27
N GLU A 225 -12.39 -20.40 21.25
CA GLU A 225 -11.64 -21.58 20.80
C GLU A 225 -10.66 -22.07 21.87
N GLU A 226 -9.93 -21.15 22.53
CA GLU A 226 -9.05 -21.49 23.65
C GLU A 226 -9.82 -22.10 24.84
N LYS A 227 -10.99 -21.54 25.18
CA LYS A 227 -11.84 -22.08 26.25
C LYS A 227 -12.35 -23.48 25.90
N LEU A 228 -12.75 -23.69 24.64
CA LEU A 228 -13.20 -24.99 24.15
C LEU A 228 -12.07 -26.03 24.22
N LEU A 229 -10.84 -25.64 23.84
CA LEU A 229 -9.66 -26.50 23.93
C LEU A 229 -9.41 -26.96 25.38
N LYS A 230 -9.46 -26.01 26.33
CA LYS A 230 -9.30 -26.30 27.78
C LYS A 230 -10.39 -27.25 28.29
N LEU A 231 -11.63 -27.08 27.85
CA LEU A 231 -12.73 -27.96 28.24
C LEU A 231 -12.55 -29.37 27.66
N LYS A 232 -12.16 -29.49 26.39
CA LYS A 232 -11.86 -30.79 25.77
C LYS A 232 -10.75 -31.52 26.51
N GLN A 233 -9.70 -30.82 26.92
CA GLN A 233 -8.62 -31.40 27.72
C GLN A 233 -9.12 -31.91 29.08
N LYS A 234 -9.92 -31.12 29.79
CA LYS A 234 -10.54 -31.56 31.06
C LYS A 234 -11.46 -32.77 30.89
N CYS A 235 -12.23 -32.84 29.80
CA CYS A 235 -13.05 -34.02 29.52
C CYS A 235 -12.19 -35.27 29.32
N ALA A 236 -11.09 -35.16 28.59
CA ALA A 236 -10.16 -36.28 28.38
C ALA A 236 -9.50 -36.73 29.70
N GLU A 237 -9.13 -35.80 30.59
CA GLU A 237 -8.61 -36.11 31.92
C GLU A 237 -9.64 -36.87 32.78
N LEU A 238 -10.90 -36.43 32.76
CA LEU A 238 -11.98 -37.10 33.50
C LEU A 238 -12.34 -38.47 32.92
N GLU A 239 -12.32 -38.63 31.60
CA GLU A 239 -12.51 -39.94 30.94
C GLU A 239 -11.39 -40.92 31.34
N ALA A 240 -10.13 -40.47 31.34
CA ALA A 240 -9.00 -41.29 31.77
C ALA A 240 -9.15 -41.74 33.24
N LEU A 241 -9.54 -40.83 34.14
CA LEU A 241 -9.77 -41.14 35.55
C LEU A 241 -10.91 -42.15 35.74
N ALA A 242 -11.97 -42.04 34.94
CA ALA A 242 -13.11 -42.95 35.00
C ALA A 242 -12.72 -44.37 34.54
N GLU A 243 -11.93 -44.51 33.48
CA GLU A 243 -11.43 -45.80 33.02
C GLU A 243 -10.46 -46.43 34.03
N GLU A 244 -9.62 -45.63 34.70
CA GLU A 244 -8.73 -46.11 35.78
C GLU A 244 -9.52 -46.68 36.96
N GLN A 245 -10.51 -45.94 37.49
CA GLN A 245 -11.35 -46.45 38.58
C GLN A 245 -12.17 -47.68 38.20
N LYS A 246 -12.62 -47.75 36.95
CA LYS A 246 -13.33 -48.93 36.42
C LYS A 246 -12.40 -50.15 36.37
N ALA A 247 -11.14 -49.98 35.99
CA ALA A 247 -10.15 -51.05 36.03
C ALA A 247 -9.89 -51.52 37.48
N GLU A 248 -9.68 -50.60 38.43
CA GLU A 248 -9.44 -50.93 39.85
C GLU A 248 -10.61 -51.65 40.52
N SER A 249 -11.84 -51.19 40.29
CA SER A 249 -13.05 -51.81 40.85
C SER A 249 -13.33 -53.20 40.26
N SER A 250 -12.94 -53.47 39.01
CA SER A 250 -13.05 -54.82 38.43
C SER A 250 -12.04 -55.81 39.03
N ALA A 251 -10.85 -55.33 39.45
CA ALA A 251 -9.81 -56.17 40.05
C ALA A 251 -10.13 -56.62 41.48
N THR A 252 -11.07 -55.94 42.16
CA THR A 252 -11.50 -56.28 43.52
C THR A 252 -12.68 -57.25 43.58
N ILE A 253 -13.24 -57.63 42.42
CA ILE A 253 -14.36 -58.58 42.31
C ILE A 253 -13.87 -59.84 41.58
N THR A 254 -12.92 -60.56 42.18
CA THR A 254 -12.81 -62.00 41.90
C THR A 254 -13.76 -62.68 42.88
N PRO A 255 -14.87 -63.30 42.43
CA PRO A 255 -15.79 -63.97 43.34
C PRO A 255 -15.03 -65.08 44.06
N LEU A 256 -15.08 -65.10 45.40
CA LEU A 256 -14.61 -66.26 46.18
C LEU A 256 -15.31 -67.51 45.63
N SER A 257 -14.55 -68.53 45.26
CA SER A 257 -15.14 -69.77 44.79
C SER A 257 -15.77 -70.51 45.99
N PHE A 258 -16.73 -71.39 45.71
CA PHE A 258 -17.37 -72.20 46.75
C PHE A 258 -16.35 -72.96 47.62
N TYR A 259 -15.21 -73.37 47.06
CA TYR A 259 -14.12 -74.07 47.76
C TYR A 259 -13.22 -73.15 48.59
N ASP A 260 -13.29 -71.83 48.39
CA ASP A 260 -12.57 -70.85 49.21
C ASP A 260 -13.38 -70.46 50.46
N VAL A 261 -14.68 -70.79 50.49
CA VAL A 261 -15.65 -70.39 51.53
C VAL A 261 -16.04 -71.55 52.46
N VAL A 262 -16.00 -72.79 51.96
CA VAL A 262 -16.39 -74.03 52.69
C VAL A 262 -15.16 -74.87 52.98
#